data_AF-A0A1B9RS89-F1
#
_entry.id   AF-A0A1B9RS89-F1
#
_cell.length_a   1.000
_cell.length_b   1.000
_cell.length_c   1.000
_cell.angle_alpha   90.00
_cell.angle_beta   90.00
_cell.angle_gamma   90.00
#
_symmetry.space_group_name_H-M   'P 1'
#
loop_
_entity.id
_entity.type
_entity.pdbx_description
1 polymer ?
#
loop_
_entity_poly.entity_id
_entity_poly.type
_entity_poly.pdbx_seq_one_letter_code
_entity_poly.pdbx_strand_id
1 'polypeptide(L)'
;MSNAPVTCEVRYRLDPDRIEDFKAYAKIWIKLIERHGGRHHGYFIPRERPTGIGISFPGVGEDGAGDIAIALFTFPDDEAYLTYREKVANDPDGIEANARFGKQPPFLGYERVFLQPLPTRD
;
A
#
# COMPACT_ATOMS: atom_id res chain seq x y z
N MET A 1 -12.56 -18.83 6.56
CA MET A 1 -11.31 -18.15 6.16
C MET A 1 -10.86 -18.80 4.86
N SER A 2 -10.54 -17.99 3.86
CA SER A 2 -10.05 -18.45 2.56
C SER A 2 -8.58 -18.88 2.69
N ASN A 3 -8.24 -20.02 2.09
CA ASN A 3 -6.85 -20.46 1.93
C ASN A 3 -6.21 -19.92 0.63
N ALA A 4 -6.92 -19.06 -0.11
CA ALA A 4 -6.39 -18.42 -1.29
C ALA A 4 -5.59 -17.16 -0.91
N PRO A 5 -4.54 -16.80 -1.67
CA PRO A 5 -3.78 -15.59 -1.40
C PRO A 5 -4.63 -14.33 -1.39
N VAL A 6 -4.36 -13.47 -0.42
CA VAL A 6 -5.05 -12.19 -0.25
C VAL A 6 -4.06 -11.05 -0.50
N THR A 7 -4.34 -10.23 -1.51
CA THR A 7 -3.60 -9.02 -1.81
C THR A 7 -4.38 -7.81 -1.29
N CYS A 8 -3.75 -6.99 -0.46
CA CYS A 8 -4.33 -5.71 -0.04
C CYS A 8 -3.69 -4.59 -0.85
N GLU A 9 -4.51 -3.84 -1.56
CA GLU A 9 -4.18 -2.55 -2.13
C GLU A 9 -4.64 -1.47 -1.16
N VAL A 10 -3.76 -0.55 -0.81
CA VAL A 10 -4.09 0.64 -0.03
C VAL A 10 -3.84 1.86 -0.89
N ARG A 11 -4.88 2.67 -1.11
CA ARG A 11 -4.76 3.95 -1.81
C ARG A 11 -4.79 5.07 -0.80
N TYR A 12 -3.75 5.90 -0.80
CA TYR A 12 -3.63 7.06 0.07
C TYR A 12 -3.79 8.32 -0.76
N ARG A 13 -4.67 9.23 -0.34
CA ARG A 13 -4.66 10.60 -0.86
C ARG A 13 -3.56 11.37 -0.15
N LEU A 14 -2.53 11.74 -0.90
CA LEU A 14 -1.34 12.41 -0.37
C LEU A 14 -1.65 13.84 0.07
N ASP A 15 -0.96 14.25 1.12
CA ASP A 15 -0.78 15.65 1.45
C ASP A 15 0.54 16.11 0.79
N PRO A 16 0.52 17.08 -0.14
CA PRO A 16 1.71 17.50 -0.88
C PRO A 16 2.81 18.06 0.02
N ASP A 17 2.48 18.58 1.20
CA ASP A 17 3.44 19.15 2.14
C ASP A 17 4.06 18.09 3.07
N ARG A 18 3.59 16.84 2.99
CA ARG A 18 3.97 15.74 3.91
C ARG A 18 4.57 14.53 3.19
N ILE A 19 5.02 14.67 1.95
CA ILE A 19 5.58 13.58 1.15
C ILE A 19 6.78 12.89 1.81
N GLU A 20 7.68 13.64 2.45
CA GLU A 20 8.83 13.05 3.13
C GLU A 20 8.43 12.23 4.37
N ASP A 21 7.40 12.68 5.10
CA ASP A 21 6.82 11.89 6.18
C ASP A 21 6.13 10.64 5.64
N PHE A 22 5.43 10.72 4.51
CA PHE A 22 4.83 9.56 3.85
C PHE A 22 5.91 8.53 3.44
N LYS A 23 7.04 8.98 2.90
CA LYS A 23 8.18 8.10 2.58
C LYS A 23 8.75 7.43 3.83
N ALA A 24 8.85 8.16 4.95
CA ALA A 24 9.30 7.58 6.22
C ALA A 24 8.29 6.54 6.74
N TYR A 25 6.99 6.85 6.71
CA TYR A 25 5.91 5.94 7.04
C TYR A 25 5.98 4.66 6.18
N ALA A 26 6.07 4.79 4.86
CA ALA A 26 6.15 3.69 3.92
C ALA A 26 7.31 2.74 4.21
N LYS A 27 8.51 3.28 4.48
CA LYS A 27 9.71 2.47 4.80
C LYS A 27 9.51 1.59 6.04
N ILE A 28 8.77 2.06 7.04
CA ILE A 28 8.50 1.28 8.25
C ILE A 28 7.52 0.14 7.92
N TRP A 29 6.42 0.45 7.23
CA TRP A 29 5.39 -0.55 6.92
C TRP A 29 5.86 -1.62 5.93
N ILE A 30 6.72 -1.29 4.97
CA ILE A 30 7.38 -2.28 4.12
C ILE A 30 8.08 -3.34 4.98
N LYS A 31 8.94 -2.89 5.91
CA LYS A 31 9.69 -3.79 6.79
C LYS A 31 8.78 -4.61 7.69
N LEU A 32 7.74 -4.00 8.27
CA LEU A 32 6.81 -4.69 9.17
C LEU A 32 6.02 -5.77 8.44
N ILE A 33 5.53 -5.48 7.24
CA ILE A 33 4.78 -6.45 6.43
C ILE A 33 5.67 -7.63 6.05
N GLU A 34 6.90 -7.38 5.58
CA GLU A 34 7.86 -8.43 5.22
C GLU A 34 8.29 -9.26 6.44
N ARG A 35 8.59 -8.61 7.56
CA ARG A 35 8.96 -9.26 8.83
C ARG A 35 7.87 -10.22 9.30
N HIS A 36 6.61 -9.86 9.11
CA HIS A 36 5.46 -10.63 9.60
C HIS A 36 4.83 -11.54 8.53
N GLY A 37 5.61 -11.91 7.51
CA GLY A 37 5.25 -12.98 6.56
C GLY A 37 4.46 -12.54 5.34
N GLY A 38 4.26 -11.23 5.15
CA GLY A 38 3.69 -10.69 3.92
C GLY A 38 4.75 -10.48 2.85
N ARG A 39 4.35 -10.51 1.58
CA ARG A 39 5.18 -10.04 0.47
C ARG A 39 4.76 -8.63 0.10
N HIS A 40 5.66 -7.67 0.26
CA HIS A 40 5.42 -6.29 -0.18
C HIS A 40 5.78 -6.13 -1.66
N HIS A 41 4.90 -5.53 -2.46
CA HIS A 41 5.14 -5.29 -3.89
C HIS A 41 5.62 -3.88 -4.19
N GLY A 42 5.38 -2.95 -3.26
CA GLY A 42 5.92 -1.60 -3.32
C GLY A 42 4.99 -0.57 -2.70
N TYR A 43 5.58 0.52 -2.23
CA TYR A 43 4.89 1.79 -2.05
C TYR A 43 5.22 2.66 -3.25
N PHE A 44 4.20 3.10 -3.96
CA PHE A 44 4.30 3.90 -5.16
C PHE A 44 3.71 5.27 -4.87
N ILE A 45 4.44 6.33 -5.21
CA ILE A 45 3.93 7.70 -5.22
C ILE A 45 3.72 8.16 -6.67
N PRO A 46 2.84 9.12 -6.92
CA PRO A 46 2.71 9.74 -8.23
C PRO A 46 4.05 10.27 -8.74
N ARG A 47 4.24 10.16 -10.05
CA ARG A 47 5.38 10.74 -10.77
C ARG A 47 4.93 11.28 -12.12
N GLU A 48 5.75 12.15 -12.70
CA GLU A 48 5.51 12.63 -14.06
C GLU A 48 5.52 11.47 -15.07
N ARG A 49 4.55 11.50 -15.98
CA ARG A 49 4.43 10.54 -17.09
C ARG A 49 5.58 10.73 -18.10
N PRO A 50 6.02 9.67 -18.81
CA PRO A 50 6.97 9.83 -19.90
C PRO A 50 6.47 10.77 -21.01
N THR A 51 7.38 11.49 -21.65
CA THR A 51 7.07 12.35 -22.79
C THR A 51 6.80 11.54 -24.06
N GLY A 52 5.94 12.03 -24.96
CA GLY A 52 5.71 11.43 -26.28
C GLY A 52 4.75 10.23 -26.30
N ILE A 53 4.07 9.93 -25.20
CA ILE A 53 3.09 8.85 -25.11
C ILE A 53 1.65 9.39 -25.19
N GLY A 54 0.77 8.61 -25.82
CA GLY A 54 -0.68 8.79 -25.78
C GLY A 54 -1.36 7.70 -24.95
N ILE A 55 -2.65 7.87 -24.70
CA ILE A 55 -3.49 6.90 -24.00
C ILE A 55 -3.93 5.83 -25.00
N SER A 56 -3.81 4.54 -24.64
CA SER A 56 -4.14 3.41 -25.53
C SER A 56 -5.58 3.40 -26.04
N PHE A 57 -6.52 3.91 -25.23
CA PHE A 57 -7.94 3.98 -25.55
C PHE A 57 -8.45 5.42 -25.40
N PRO A 58 -8.36 6.25 -26.47
CA PRO A 58 -8.82 7.64 -26.43
C PRO A 58 -10.31 7.74 -26.05
N GLY A 59 -10.65 8.70 -25.19
CA GLY A 59 -12.02 8.92 -24.71
C GLY A 59 -12.50 7.97 -23.62
N VAL A 60 -11.70 6.96 -23.26
CA VAL A 60 -11.97 6.03 -22.15
C VAL A 60 -10.93 6.17 -21.04
N GLY A 61 -9.64 6.26 -21.39
CA GLY A 61 -8.57 6.45 -20.42
C GLY A 61 -8.24 7.92 -20.17
N GLU A 62 -7.79 8.20 -18.95
CA GLU A 62 -7.25 9.49 -18.51
C GLU A 62 -6.03 9.30 -17.61
N ASP A 63 -5.15 10.30 -17.56
CA ASP A 63 -4.09 10.34 -16.56
C ASP A 63 -4.71 10.73 -15.20
N GLY A 64 -4.32 10.04 -14.13
CA GLY A 64 -4.82 10.33 -12.78
C GLY A 64 -4.39 11.69 -12.25
N ALA A 65 -5.10 12.20 -11.24
CA ALA A 65 -4.91 13.53 -10.65
C ALA A 65 -3.56 13.75 -9.93
N GLY A 66 -2.70 12.73 -9.85
CA GLY A 66 -1.34 12.87 -9.32
C GLY A 66 -1.24 13.01 -7.80
N ASP A 67 -2.30 12.69 -7.06
CA ASP A 67 -2.40 12.80 -5.60
C ASP A 67 -2.54 11.45 -4.88
N ILE A 68 -2.53 10.32 -5.62
CA ILE A 68 -2.73 8.98 -5.04
C ILE A 68 -1.42 8.21 -4.93
N ALA A 69 -1.03 7.86 -3.70
CA ALA A 69 -0.03 6.83 -3.45
C ALA A 69 -0.67 5.47 -3.25
N ILE A 70 0.03 4.40 -3.63
CA ILE A 70 -0.45 3.02 -3.54
C ILE A 70 0.54 2.18 -2.74
N ALA A 71 0.05 1.42 -1.77
CA ALA A 71 0.75 0.26 -1.21
C ALA A 71 0.09 -1.02 -1.72
N LEU A 72 0.89 -2.00 -2.10
CA LEU A 72 0.38 -3.31 -2.52
C LEU A 72 1.17 -4.40 -1.82
N PHE A 73 0.49 -5.32 -1.14
CA PHE A 73 1.14 -6.45 -0.46
C PHE A 73 0.23 -7.68 -0.41
N THR A 74 0.81 -8.88 -0.36
CA THR A 74 0.08 -10.16 -0.39
C THR A 74 0.45 -11.04 0.79
N PHE A 75 -0.55 -11.70 1.35
CA PHE A 75 -0.40 -12.82 2.29
C PHE A 75 -0.90 -14.12 1.65
N PRO A 76 -0.39 -15.30 2.09
CA PRO A 76 -0.75 -16.59 1.48
C PRO A 76 -2.24 -16.96 1.67
N ASP A 77 -2.87 -16.48 2.75
CA ASP A 77 -4.26 -16.76 3.11
C ASP A 77 -4.77 -15.73 4.14
N ASP A 78 -6.05 -15.85 4.51
CA ASP A 78 -6.70 -15.00 5.51
C ASP A 78 -6.06 -15.12 6.90
N GLU A 79 -5.65 -16.34 7.30
CA GLU A 79 -5.09 -16.61 8.63
C GLU A 79 -3.74 -15.91 8.82
N ALA A 80 -2.88 -15.95 7.80
CA ALA A 80 -1.61 -15.25 7.78
C ALA A 80 -1.80 -13.73 7.83
N TYR A 81 -2.77 -13.18 7.11
CA TYR A 81 -3.09 -11.76 7.18
C TYR A 81 -3.56 -11.34 8.59
N LEU A 82 -4.45 -12.11 9.22
CA LEU A 82 -4.92 -11.83 10.58
C LEU A 82 -3.79 -11.94 11.61
N THR A 83 -2.96 -12.97 11.51
CA THR A 83 -1.77 -13.14 12.35
C THR A 83 -0.82 -11.94 12.22
N TYR A 84 -0.61 -11.43 11.00
CA TYR A 84 0.15 -10.20 10.79
C TYR A 84 -0.46 -9.01 11.53
N ARG A 85 -1.78 -8.81 11.44
CA ARG A 85 -2.48 -7.70 12.10
C ARG A 85 -2.29 -7.73 13.61
N GLU A 86 -2.35 -8.91 14.22
CA GLU A 86 -2.11 -9.09 15.65
C GLU A 86 -0.64 -8.84 16.02
N LYS A 87 0.30 -9.41 15.26
CA LYS A 87 1.73 -9.26 15.54
C LYS A 87 2.20 -7.82 15.39
N VAL A 88 1.81 -7.13 14.32
CA VAL A 88 2.24 -5.75 14.06
C VAL A 88 1.67 -4.75 15.07
N ALA A 89 0.51 -5.04 15.67
CA ALA A 89 -0.06 -4.23 16.74
C ALA A 89 0.78 -4.27 18.02
N ASN A 90 1.56 -5.35 18.21
CA ASN A 90 2.44 -5.55 19.37
C ASN A 90 3.93 -5.37 19.04
N ASP A 91 4.29 -5.16 17.75
CA ASP A 91 5.67 -4.95 17.33
C ASP A 91 6.15 -3.54 17.75
N PRO A 92 7.33 -3.41 18.40
CA PRO A 92 7.86 -2.12 18.82
C PRO A 92 7.92 -1.08 17.69
N ASP A 93 8.31 -1.47 16.47
CA ASP A 93 8.39 -0.56 15.34
C ASP A 93 6.99 -0.13 14.86
N GLY A 94 6.00 -1.03 15.00
CA GLY A 94 4.59 -0.74 14.71
C GLY A 94 3.99 0.23 15.73
N ILE A 95 4.29 0.04 17.01
CA ILE A 95 3.89 0.94 18.10
C ILE A 95 4.54 2.32 17.90
N GLU A 96 5.83 2.39 17.59
CA GLU A 96 6.53 3.65 17.32
C GLU A 96 5.95 4.37 16.10
N ALA A 97 5.67 3.65 15.01
CA ALA A 97 5.04 4.21 13.82
C ALA A 97 3.66 4.79 14.14
N ASN A 98 2.84 4.08 14.92
CA ASN A 98 1.52 4.57 15.35
C ASN A 98 1.65 5.78 16.29
N ALA A 99 2.63 5.80 17.19
CA ALA A 99 2.87 6.95 18.06
C ALA A 99 3.28 8.18 17.23
N ARG A 100 4.14 8.00 16.22
CA ARG A 100 4.65 9.07 15.36
C ARG A 100 3.60 9.62 14.40
N PHE A 101 2.85 8.76 13.72
CA PHE A 101 1.96 9.17 12.63
C PHE A 101 0.47 9.03 12.96
N GLY A 102 0.08 8.32 14.01
CA GLY A 102 -1.33 8.00 14.28
C GLY A 102 -2.20 9.22 14.60
N LYS A 103 -1.64 10.25 15.25
CA LYS A 103 -2.37 11.51 15.53
C LYS A 103 -2.44 12.44 14.32
N GLN A 104 -1.43 12.41 13.47
CA GLN A 104 -1.30 13.26 12.28
C GLN A 104 -0.73 12.43 11.12
N PRO A 105 -1.57 11.60 10.47
CA PRO A 105 -1.12 10.77 9.38
C PRO A 105 -0.57 11.62 8.23
N PRO A 106 0.48 11.17 7.51
CA PRO A 106 1.08 11.93 6.41
C PRO A 106 0.28 11.80 5.09
N PHE A 107 -1.05 11.75 5.21
CA PHE A 107 -1.99 11.61 4.10
C PHE A 107 -3.36 12.13 4.55
N LEU A 108 -4.16 12.61 3.60
CA LEU A 108 -5.49 13.20 3.84
C LEU A 108 -6.58 12.15 4.03
N GLY A 109 -6.34 10.92 3.58
CA GLY A 109 -7.25 9.79 3.73
C GLY A 109 -6.70 8.55 3.04
N TYR A 110 -7.33 7.40 3.28
CA TYR A 110 -6.99 6.17 2.59
C TYR A 110 -8.19 5.24 2.43
N GLU A 111 -8.15 4.39 1.42
CA GLU A 111 -9.07 3.26 1.23
C GLU A 111 -8.29 1.96 1.04
N ARG A 112 -8.95 0.82 1.29
CA ARG A 112 -8.37 -0.50 1.12
C ARG A 112 -9.25 -1.36 0.22
N VAL A 113 -8.62 -2.06 -0.71
CA VAL A 113 -9.25 -3.07 -1.55
C VAL A 113 -8.53 -4.39 -1.33
N PHE A 114 -9.31 -5.46 -1.16
CA PHE A 114 -8.79 -6.82 -1.03
C PHE A 114 -9.04 -7.57 -2.34
N LEU A 115 -7.96 -8.10 -2.90
CA LEU A 115 -7.87 -8.65 -4.24
C LEU A 115 -7.37 -10.10 -4.17
N GLN A 116 -7.93 -10.95 -5.01
CA GLN A 116 -7.39 -12.28 -5.24
C GLN A 116 -6.45 -12.23 -6.45
N PRO A 117 -5.16 -12.61 -6.33
CA PRO A 117 -4.30 -12.70 -7.49
C PRO A 117 -4.75 -13.85 -8.39
N LEU A 118 -4.80 -13.59 -9.70
CA LEU A 118 -5.04 -14.63 -10.69
C LEU A 118 -3.74 -15.39 -10.99
N PRO A 119 -3.82 -16.69 -11.32
CA PRO A 119 -2.66 -17.47 -11.72
C PRO A 119 -2.02 -16.86 -12.97
N THR A 120 -0.68 -16.82 -12.99
CA THR A 120 0.08 -16.29 -14.13
C THR A 120 0.28 -17.30 -15.26
N ARG A 121 -0.08 -18.56 -15.02
CA ARG A 121 -0.03 -19.71 -15.94
C ARG A 121 -1.11 -20.70 -15.54
N ASP A 122 -1.65 -21.43 -16.51
CA ASP A 122 -2.62 -22.52 -16.29
C ASP A 122 -1.98 -23.72 -15.54
#